data_AF-A0A7X6SQJ3-F1
#
_entry.id   AF-A0A7X6SQJ3-F1
#
_cell.length_a   1.000
_cell.length_b   1.000
_cell.length_c   1.000
_cell.angle_alpha   90.00
_cell.angle_beta   90.00
_cell.angle_gamma   90.00
#
_symmetry.space_group_name_H-M   'P 1'
#
loop_
_entity.id
_entity.type
_entity.pdbx_description
1 polymer ?
#
loop_
_entity_poly.entity_id
_entity_poly.type
_entity_poly.pdbx_seq_one_letter_code
_entity_poly.pdbx_strand_id
1 'polypeptide(L)'
;ATIDNELVMDESRGTPLNYGFLFSEARLASNVDSPRPDITVSRDGDNIYLDANNLKASFFKYGEYADQQKAENAFRNLSSASADQWEERAGILMENQIWLYRSNTGNYTKIRIISVLKEDRALQKYVRCTFEWAYQPDGTLSFPGK
;
A
#
# COMPACT_ATOMS: atom_id res chain seq x y z
N ALA A 1 -5.46 -1.23 -7.90
CA ALA A 1 -5.74 -2.32 -6.94
C ALA A 1 -6.53 -1.75 -5.77
N THR A 2 -7.24 -2.59 -5.03
CA THR A 2 -8.03 -2.20 -3.86
C THR A 2 -7.80 -3.23 -2.77
N ILE A 3 -7.55 -2.76 -1.55
CA ILE A 3 -7.43 -3.58 -0.33
C ILE A 3 -8.30 -2.99 0.77
N ASP A 4 -8.68 -3.81 1.73
CA ASP A 4 -9.40 -3.40 2.94
C ASP A 4 -8.87 -4.14 4.18
N ASN A 5 -9.36 -3.75 5.34
CA ASN A 5 -8.99 -4.38 6.60
C ASN A 5 -10.00 -5.43 7.07
N GLU A 6 -10.86 -5.95 6.18
CA GLU A 6 -11.86 -6.94 6.57
C GLU A 6 -11.19 -8.26 6.97
N LEU A 7 -11.65 -8.83 8.09
CA LEU A 7 -11.22 -10.14 8.56
C LEU A 7 -12.22 -11.19 8.06
N VAL A 8 -11.71 -12.15 7.30
CA VAL A 8 -12.50 -13.27 6.78
C VAL A 8 -12.07 -14.54 7.49
N MET A 9 -13.00 -15.27 8.10
CA MET A 9 -12.67 -16.52 8.79
C MET A 9 -12.34 -17.63 7.77
N ASP A 10 -11.14 -18.22 7.87
CA ASP A 10 -10.84 -19.48 7.20
C ASP A 10 -11.30 -20.63 8.09
N GLU A 11 -12.50 -21.15 7.82
CA GLU A 11 -13.11 -22.25 8.58
C GLU A 11 -12.24 -23.52 8.60
N SER A 12 -11.45 -23.76 7.55
CA SER A 12 -10.59 -24.94 7.48
C SER A 12 -9.39 -24.85 8.43
N ARG A 13 -8.94 -23.62 8.74
CA ARG A 13 -7.78 -23.34 9.59
C ARG A 13 -8.15 -22.76 10.95
N GLY A 14 -9.42 -22.42 11.17
CA GLY A 14 -9.87 -21.73 12.37
C GLY A 14 -9.18 -20.38 12.60
N THR A 15 -8.73 -19.70 11.54
CA THR A 15 -7.87 -18.51 11.62
C THR A 15 -8.47 -17.35 10.80
N PRO A 16 -8.53 -16.12 11.36
CA PRO A 16 -8.94 -14.95 10.59
C PRO A 16 -7.86 -14.56 9.56
N LEU A 17 -8.29 -14.38 8.32
CA LEU A 17 -7.50 -13.90 7.21
C LEU A 17 -7.68 -12.40 7.05
N ASN A 18 -6.58 -11.71 6.81
CA ASN A 18 -6.58 -10.35 6.27
C ASN A 18 -5.89 -10.37 4.90
N TYR A 19 -6.44 -9.63 3.94
CA TYR A 19 -5.89 -9.55 2.59
C TYR A 19 -5.16 -8.23 2.37
N GLY A 20 -3.92 -8.35 1.90
CA GLY A 20 -3.13 -7.24 1.42
C GLY A 20 -2.84 -7.36 -0.07
N PHE A 21 -1.94 -6.52 -0.57
CA PHE A 21 -1.50 -6.55 -1.96
C PHE A 21 -0.06 -7.04 -2.08
N LEU A 22 0.18 -7.94 -3.03
CA LEU A 22 1.49 -8.45 -3.41
C LEU A 22 1.85 -7.90 -4.79
N PHE A 23 2.86 -7.03 -4.85
CA PHE A 23 3.21 -6.28 -6.06
C PHE A 23 3.86 -7.16 -7.12
N SER A 24 4.72 -8.08 -6.72
CA SER A 24 5.46 -8.98 -7.63
C SER A 24 4.55 -9.89 -8.44
N GLU A 25 3.38 -10.26 -7.89
CA GLU A 25 2.40 -11.14 -8.54
C GLU A 25 1.11 -10.40 -8.95
N ALA A 26 1.05 -9.07 -8.74
CA ALA A 26 -0.09 -8.23 -9.08
C ALA A 26 -1.45 -8.72 -8.54
N ARG A 27 -1.48 -9.33 -7.34
CA ARG A 27 -2.70 -9.94 -6.77
C ARG A 27 -2.89 -9.64 -5.29
N LEU A 28 -4.11 -9.90 -4.81
CA LEU A 28 -4.37 -10.02 -3.37
C LEU A 28 -3.71 -11.27 -2.82
N ALA A 29 -3.14 -11.15 -1.62
CA ALA A 29 -2.57 -12.26 -0.87
C ALA A 29 -3.02 -12.18 0.58
N SER A 30 -3.31 -13.32 1.18
CA SER A 30 -3.66 -13.40 2.59
C SER A 30 -2.42 -13.33 3.48
N ASN A 31 -2.59 -12.91 4.74
CA ASN A 31 -1.56 -12.93 5.77
C ASN A 31 -0.97 -14.34 6.06
N VAL A 32 -1.61 -15.42 5.60
CA VAL A 32 -1.12 -16.80 5.76
C VAL A 32 -0.60 -17.43 4.46
N ASP A 33 -0.72 -16.73 3.32
CA ASP A 33 -0.17 -17.20 2.05
C ASP A 33 1.37 -17.21 2.07
N SER A 34 1.96 -17.93 1.13
CA SER A 34 3.39 -17.85 0.82
C SER A 34 3.56 -17.69 -0.69
N PRO A 35 4.00 -16.52 -1.19
CA PRO A 35 4.35 -15.31 -0.44
C PRO A 35 3.13 -14.59 0.18
N ARG A 36 3.39 -13.91 1.30
CA ARG A 36 2.45 -13.01 1.99
C ARG A 36 2.33 -11.67 1.25
N PRO A 37 1.30 -10.84 1.51
CA PRO A 37 1.22 -9.51 0.92
C PRO A 37 2.41 -8.62 1.34
N ASP A 38 2.78 -7.71 0.43
CA ASP A 38 3.80 -6.69 0.68
C ASP A 38 3.25 -5.60 1.60
N ILE A 39 1.99 -5.22 1.35
CA ILE A 39 1.28 -4.18 2.10
C ILE A 39 -0.12 -4.62 2.52
N THR A 40 -0.54 -4.18 3.71
CA THR A 40 -1.94 -4.24 4.19
C THR A 40 -2.42 -2.83 4.53
N VAL A 41 -3.74 -2.64 4.62
CA VAL A 41 -4.32 -1.37 5.10
C VAL A 41 -4.90 -1.56 6.50
N SER A 42 -4.71 -0.57 7.36
CA SER A 42 -5.31 -0.54 8.69
C SER A 42 -5.84 0.85 9.03
N ARG A 43 -6.71 0.91 10.04
CA ARG A 43 -7.33 2.13 10.53
C ARG A 43 -7.29 2.18 12.05
N ASP A 44 -6.85 3.30 12.59
CA ASP A 44 -6.90 3.63 14.01
C ASP A 44 -7.59 4.98 14.18
N GLY A 45 -8.80 4.96 14.75
CA GLY A 45 -9.68 6.12 14.77
C GLY A 45 -9.97 6.64 13.35
N ASP A 46 -9.56 7.87 13.08
CA ASP A 46 -9.67 8.48 11.74
C ASP A 46 -8.42 8.33 10.87
N ASN A 47 -7.32 7.88 11.46
CA ASN A 47 -6.05 7.71 10.77
C ASN A 47 -6.01 6.37 10.04
N ILE A 48 -5.46 6.39 8.83
CA ILE A 48 -5.37 5.25 7.94
C ILE A 48 -3.90 5.04 7.60
N TYR A 49 -3.48 3.78 7.58
CA TYR A 49 -2.09 3.39 7.39
C TYR A 49 -1.96 2.32 6.31
N LEU A 50 -0.89 2.38 5.52
CA LEU A 50 -0.32 1.18 4.90
C LEU A 50 0.77 0.62 5.78
N ASP A 51 0.73 -0.69 5.96
CA ASP A 51 1.66 -1.47 6.77
C ASP A 51 2.47 -2.40 5.89
N ALA A 52 3.78 -2.46 6.11
CA ALA A 52 4.65 -3.38 5.41
C ALA A 52 4.82 -4.67 6.21
N ASN A 53 4.75 -5.81 5.55
CA ASN A 53 4.93 -7.10 6.20
C ASN A 53 6.42 -7.50 6.32
N ASN A 54 7.26 -6.59 6.82
CA ASN A 54 8.71 -6.80 6.83
C ASN A 54 9.47 -6.20 8.04
N LEU A 55 8.76 -5.57 8.99
CA LEU A 55 9.33 -4.94 10.20
C LEU A 55 10.41 -3.88 9.93
N LYS A 56 10.45 -3.32 8.71
CA LYS A 56 11.39 -2.26 8.33
C LYS A 56 10.62 -0.99 8.03
N ALA A 57 11.25 0.16 8.27
CA ALA A 57 10.84 1.42 7.67
C ALA A 57 10.80 1.27 6.14
N SER A 58 9.61 1.22 5.57
CA SER A 58 9.38 0.78 4.19
C SER A 58 8.64 1.78 3.33
N PHE A 59 8.18 2.89 3.91
CA PHE A 59 7.38 3.89 3.20
C PHE A 59 8.08 5.24 3.13
N PHE A 60 7.80 6.02 2.11
CA PHE A 60 8.21 7.40 2.02
C PHE A 60 7.14 8.20 1.29
N LYS A 61 6.65 9.29 1.90
CA LYS A 61 5.69 10.17 1.23
C LYS A 61 6.42 10.99 0.19
N TYR A 62 6.22 10.65 -1.08
CA TYR A 62 6.81 11.41 -2.18
C TYR A 62 6.12 12.76 -2.36
N GLY A 63 4.80 12.79 -2.19
CA GLY A 63 4.04 14.04 -2.29
C GLY A 63 2.57 13.88 -2.00
N GLU A 64 1.92 15.01 -1.77
CA GLU A 64 0.48 15.16 -1.60
C GLU A 64 0.02 16.29 -2.50
N TYR A 65 -1.02 16.05 -3.29
CA TYR A 65 -1.44 16.95 -4.35
C TYR A 65 -2.89 17.40 -4.14
N ALA A 66 -3.16 18.64 -4.54
CA ALA A 66 -4.46 19.28 -4.35
C ALA A 66 -5.61 18.60 -5.12
N ASP A 67 -5.29 17.88 -6.20
CA ASP A 67 -6.28 17.28 -7.10
C ASP A 67 -5.74 16.02 -7.78
N GLN A 68 -6.68 15.24 -8.32
CA GLN A 68 -6.40 13.99 -9.00
C GLN A 68 -5.44 14.17 -10.18
N GLN A 69 -5.62 15.23 -10.97
CA GLN A 69 -4.85 15.43 -12.20
C GLN A 69 -3.37 15.70 -11.90
N LYS A 70 -3.08 16.52 -10.89
CA LYS A 70 -1.70 16.78 -10.43
C LYS A 70 -1.05 15.52 -9.86
N ALA A 71 -1.77 14.77 -9.04
CA ALA A 71 -1.26 13.51 -8.49
C ALA A 71 -0.96 12.49 -9.60
N GLU A 72 -1.85 12.35 -10.57
CA GLU A 72 -1.67 11.44 -11.70
C GLU A 72 -0.47 11.86 -12.57
N ASN A 73 -0.34 13.14 -12.90
CA ASN A 73 0.80 13.65 -13.67
C ASN A 73 2.13 13.43 -12.93
N ALA A 74 2.18 13.74 -11.63
CA ALA A 74 3.36 13.51 -10.82
C ALA A 74 3.71 12.02 -10.73
N PHE A 75 2.72 11.15 -10.57
CA PHE A 75 2.90 9.70 -10.51
C PHE A 75 3.45 9.15 -11.82
N ARG A 76 2.93 9.61 -12.97
CA ARG A 76 3.44 9.22 -14.30
C ARG A 76 4.87 9.68 -14.53
N ASN A 77 5.22 10.89 -14.09
CA ASN A 77 6.54 11.48 -14.27
C ASN A 77 7.59 11.00 -13.25
N LEU A 78 7.16 10.37 -12.15
CA LEU A 78 8.07 9.80 -11.14
C LEU A 78 8.79 8.57 -11.71
N SER A 79 10.03 8.77 -12.17
CA SER A 79 10.82 7.77 -12.86
C SER A 79 11.77 6.98 -11.96
N SER A 80 12.03 7.45 -10.73
CA SER A 80 12.92 6.75 -9.80
C SER A 80 12.47 6.84 -8.35
N ALA A 81 12.82 5.82 -7.57
CA ALA A 81 12.66 5.80 -6.12
C ALA A 81 13.85 6.53 -5.48
N SER A 82 13.61 7.72 -4.95
CA SER A 82 14.56 8.45 -4.11
C SER A 82 13.84 8.92 -2.86
N ALA A 83 14.44 8.65 -1.70
CA ALA A 83 13.88 8.95 -0.41
C ALA A 83 15.00 9.27 0.58
N ASP A 84 14.89 10.39 1.28
CA ASP A 84 15.88 10.81 2.27
C ASP A 84 15.73 10.03 3.58
N GLN A 85 14.49 9.79 4.00
CA GLN A 85 14.18 9.06 5.23
C GLN A 85 12.93 8.20 5.04
N TRP A 86 13.04 6.92 5.34
CA TRP A 86 11.92 5.98 5.28
C TRP A 86 11.17 5.93 6.61
N GLU A 87 9.86 5.73 6.53
CA GLU A 87 8.90 5.61 7.62
C GLU A 87 8.44 4.14 7.77
N GLU A 88 8.09 3.75 8.99
CA GLU A 88 7.57 2.41 9.31
C GLU A 88 6.23 2.11 8.65
N ARG A 89 5.38 3.13 8.51
CA ARG A 89 4.02 3.03 7.98
C ARG A 89 3.77 4.19 7.05
N ALA A 90 2.98 4.00 6.00
CA ALA A 90 2.46 5.14 5.24
C ALA A 90 1.28 5.75 6.02
N GLY A 91 1.56 6.74 6.87
CA GLY A 91 0.59 7.28 7.82
C GLY A 91 -0.23 8.47 7.30
N ILE A 92 -1.47 8.56 7.79
CA ILE A 92 -2.47 9.57 7.39
C ILE A 92 -2.69 9.50 5.87
N LEU A 93 -3.11 8.32 5.40
CA LEU A 93 -3.44 8.13 3.98
C LEU A 93 -4.61 9.03 3.58
N MET A 94 -4.40 9.77 2.51
CA MET A 94 -5.41 10.60 1.87
C MET A 94 -5.36 10.40 0.35
N GLU A 95 -6.46 10.73 -0.32
CA GLU A 95 -6.51 10.75 -1.78
C GLU A 95 -5.44 11.69 -2.33
N ASN A 96 -4.97 11.42 -3.54
CA ASN A 96 -3.98 12.24 -4.23
C ASN A 96 -2.61 12.30 -3.52
N GLN A 97 -2.30 11.34 -2.66
CA GLN A 97 -0.94 11.12 -2.17
C GLN A 97 -0.18 10.13 -3.05
N ILE A 98 1.12 10.34 -3.18
CA ILE A 98 2.07 9.38 -3.77
C ILE A 98 3.03 8.93 -2.67
N TRP A 99 3.17 7.61 -2.57
CA TRP A 99 4.07 6.94 -1.65
C TRP A 99 5.07 6.09 -2.43
N LEU A 100 6.30 6.06 -1.96
CA LEU A 100 7.26 5.03 -2.30
C LEU A 100 7.19 3.92 -1.25
N TYR A 101 7.29 2.69 -1.70
CA TYR A 101 7.44 1.49 -0.89
C TYR A 101 8.76 0.80 -1.25
N ARG A 102 9.48 0.29 -0.25
CA ARG A 102 10.61 -0.61 -0.43
C ARG A 102 10.34 -1.94 0.24
N SER A 103 10.56 -3.03 -0.49
CA SER A 103 10.46 -4.39 0.05
C SER A 103 11.69 -4.73 0.91
N ASN A 104 11.64 -5.86 1.61
CA ASN A 104 12.83 -6.39 2.31
C ASN A 104 13.88 -6.98 1.36
N THR A 105 13.50 -7.30 0.11
CA THR A 105 14.37 -7.83 -0.94
C THR A 105 15.01 -6.75 -1.81
N GLY A 106 14.76 -5.47 -1.53
CA GLY A 106 15.37 -4.36 -2.27
C GLY A 106 14.63 -3.97 -3.55
N ASN A 107 13.34 -4.32 -3.66
CA ASN A 107 12.48 -3.88 -4.74
C ASN A 107 11.71 -2.62 -4.33
N TYR A 108 11.35 -1.80 -5.31
CA TYR A 108 10.65 -0.54 -5.07
C TYR A 108 9.29 -0.51 -5.76
N THR A 109 8.32 0.16 -5.13
CA THR A 109 7.01 0.41 -5.73
C THR A 109 6.65 1.87 -5.52
N LYS A 110 6.16 2.55 -6.56
CA LYS A 110 5.40 3.80 -6.38
C LYS A 110 3.93 3.48 -6.30
N ILE A 111 3.23 4.13 -5.38
CA ILE A 111 1.80 3.94 -5.08
C ILE A 111 1.14 5.31 -5.12
N ARG A 112 0.06 5.48 -5.89
CA ARG A 112 -0.80 6.67 -5.80
C ARG A 112 -2.14 6.28 -5.21
N ILE A 113 -2.51 6.94 -4.12
CA ILE A 113 -3.81 6.75 -3.48
C ILE A 113 -4.89 7.40 -4.35
N ILE A 114 -5.84 6.60 -4.81
CA ILE A 114 -6.96 7.02 -5.64
C ILE A 114 -8.16 7.36 -4.76
N SER A 115 -8.51 6.48 -3.82
CA SER A 115 -9.62 6.73 -2.89
C SER A 115 -9.43 6.01 -1.57
N VAL A 116 -10.00 6.59 -0.53
CA VAL A 116 -10.10 5.94 0.79
C VAL A 116 -11.51 6.04 1.32
N LEU A 117 -12.11 4.89 1.62
CA LEU A 117 -13.43 4.80 2.24
C LEU A 117 -13.26 4.38 3.70
N LYS A 118 -13.93 5.09 4.61
CA LYS A 118 -14.01 4.76 6.04
C LYS A 118 -15.45 4.46 6.42
N GLU A 119 -15.65 3.37 7.15
CA GLU A 119 -16.97 3.03 7.71
C GLU A 119 -16.81 2.57 9.16
N ASP A 120 -17.70 3.03 10.02
CA ASP A 120 -17.79 2.53 11.39
C ASP A 120 -18.76 1.36 11.41
N ARG A 121 -18.22 0.13 11.31
CA ARG A 121 -19.01 -1.11 11.35
C ARG A 121 -19.08 -1.64 12.79
N ALA A 122 -20.10 -2.43 13.09
CA ALA A 122 -20.37 -2.92 14.44
C ALA A 122 -19.19 -3.69 15.09
N LEU A 123 -18.45 -4.45 14.28
CA LEU A 123 -17.35 -5.30 14.75
C LEU A 123 -15.96 -4.69 14.53
N GLN A 124 -15.83 -3.64 13.71
CA GLN A 124 -14.54 -3.05 13.38
C GLN A 124 -14.65 -1.65 12.75
N LYS A 125 -13.59 -0.86 12.91
CA LYS A 125 -13.38 0.36 12.11
C LYS A 125 -12.91 -0.05 10.72
N TYR A 126 -13.83 -0.13 9.77
CA TYR A 126 -13.54 -0.55 8.42
C TYR A 126 -12.83 0.56 7.64
N VAL A 127 -11.88 0.14 6.80
CA VAL A 127 -11.25 0.98 5.79
C VAL A 127 -11.03 0.20 4.50
N ARG A 128 -11.25 0.87 3.36
CA ARG A 128 -10.90 0.38 2.03
C ARG A 128 -10.07 1.43 1.31
N CYS A 129 -8.92 1.02 0.79
CA CYS A 129 -8.02 1.88 0.02
C CYS A 129 -7.92 1.38 -1.42
N THR A 130 -8.18 2.28 -2.38
CA THR A 130 -7.92 2.04 -3.81
C THR A 130 -6.72 2.86 -4.24
N PHE A 131 -5.82 2.24 -5.00
CA PHE A 131 -4.59 2.87 -5.46
C PHE A 131 -4.17 2.36 -6.85
N GLU A 132 -3.41 3.16 -7.58
CA GLU A 132 -2.58 2.66 -8.68
C GLU A 132 -1.13 2.50 -8.22
N TRP A 133 -0.38 1.66 -8.92
CA TRP A 133 0.98 1.31 -8.53
C TRP A 133 1.84 0.99 -9.75
N ALA A 134 3.16 1.09 -9.58
CA ALA A 134 4.14 0.55 -10.51
C ALA A 134 5.27 -0.10 -9.71
N TYR A 135 5.51 -1.38 -9.99
CA TYR A 135 6.52 -2.20 -9.32
C TYR A 135 7.81 -2.25 -10.13
N GLN A 136 8.92 -2.21 -9.41
CA GLN A 136 10.26 -2.29 -9.94
C GLN A 136 10.83 -3.68 -9.56
N PRO A 137 10.90 -4.64 -10.51
CA PRO A 137 11.24 -6.03 -10.20
C PRO A 137 12.74 -6.32 -10.13
N ASP A 138 13.59 -5.50 -10.76
CA ASP A 138 15.03 -5.78 -10.93
C ASP A 138 15.94 -5.20 -9.81
N GLY A 139 15.37 -4.50 -8.83
CA GLY A 139 16.08 -3.91 -7.69
C GLY A 139 16.75 -2.56 -7.96
N THR A 140 16.72 -2.05 -9.19
CA THR A 140 17.14 -0.68 -9.49
C THR A 140 16.19 0.36 -8.90
N LEU A 141 16.64 1.61 -8.84
CA LEU A 141 15.76 2.71 -8.43
C LEU A 141 14.79 3.12 -9.54
N SER A 142 14.98 2.68 -10.78
CA SER A 142 14.22 3.17 -11.94
C SER A 142 12.90 2.43 -12.09
N PHE A 143 11.79 3.15 -12.01
CA PHE A 143 10.50 2.57 -12.34
C PHE A 143 10.41 2.27 -13.84
N PRO A 144 9.79 1.15 -14.25
CA PRO A 144 9.56 0.87 -15.65
C PRO A 144 8.74 2.01 -16.28
N GLY A 145 9.19 2.47 -17.45
CA GLY A 145 8.41 3.38 -18.29
C GLY A 145 7.09 2.72 -18.67
N LYS A 146 6.01 3.50 -18.73
CA LYS A 146 4.77 3.05 -19.34
C LYS A 146 4.93 3.02 -20.86
#